data_AF-A0A1F6P1E0-F1
#
_entry.id   AF-A0A1F6P1E0-F1
#
_cell.length_a   1.000
_cell.length_b   1.000
_cell.length_c   1.000
_cell.angle_alpha   90.00
_cell.angle_beta   90.00
_cell.angle_gamma   90.00
#
_symmetry.space_group_name_H-M   'P 1'
#
loop_
_entity.id
_entity.type
_entity.pdbx_description
1 polymer ?
#
loop_
_entity_poly.entity_id
_entity_poly.type
_entity_poly.pdbx_seq_one_letter_code
_entity_poly.pdbx_strand_id
1 'polypeptide(L)'
;MTEETKEAIIYKPGMIVKIHQKIKEMNTKGEEKERIQIFEGTVIAAKHGKEAGATITVRKMSEGVGVEKIYPIHSPVVDKIEVVRQLVVRRAKLGFLRNKDFKRKMKDTKKEVKKEVKK
;
A
#
# COMPACT_ATOMS: atom_id res chain seq x y z
N MET A 1 -19.16 6.44 -18.83
CA MET A 1 -18.63 5.83 -17.60
C MET A 1 -17.15 6.18 -17.56
N THR A 2 -16.83 7.32 -16.95
CA THR A 2 -15.48 7.91 -17.02
C THR A 2 -14.58 7.19 -16.04
N GLU A 3 -13.64 6.41 -16.56
CA GLU A 3 -12.52 5.86 -15.82
C GLU A 3 -11.66 7.04 -15.34
N GLU A 4 -11.85 7.44 -14.09
CA GLU A 4 -10.93 8.36 -13.42
C GLU A 4 -9.55 7.71 -13.42
N THR A 5 -8.68 8.25 -14.27
CA THR A 5 -7.32 7.80 -14.45
C THR A 5 -6.63 8.01 -13.12
N LYS A 6 -6.45 6.93 -12.34
CA LYS A 6 -5.61 6.95 -11.14
C LYS A 6 -4.26 7.49 -11.55
N GLU A 7 -3.98 8.74 -11.19
CA GLU A 7 -2.71 9.42 -11.47
C GLU A 7 -1.56 8.47 -11.10
N ALA A 8 -0.63 8.26 -12.03
CA ALA A 8 0.39 7.23 -11.95
C ALA A 8 1.48 7.59 -10.93
N ILE A 9 1.12 7.57 -9.64
CA ILE A 9 2.06 7.68 -8.53
C ILE A 9 2.93 6.41 -8.53
N ILE A 10 4.24 6.61 -8.68
CA ILE A 10 5.20 5.51 -8.54
C ILE A 10 5.39 5.24 -7.04
N TYR A 11 4.86 4.12 -6.57
CA TYR A 11 5.09 3.67 -5.21
C TYR A 11 6.51 3.15 -5.03
N LYS A 12 7.13 3.52 -3.90
CA LYS A 12 8.51 3.18 -3.58
C LYS A 12 8.59 2.44 -2.24
N PRO A 13 9.59 1.56 -2.07
CA PRO A 13 9.90 0.99 -0.76
C PRO A 13 10.12 2.10 0.29
N GLY A 14 9.67 1.85 1.51
CA GLY A 14 9.74 2.82 2.61
C GLY A 14 8.57 3.78 2.68
N MET A 15 7.66 3.79 1.69
CA MET A 15 6.38 4.50 1.80
C MET A 15 5.51 3.82 2.85
N ILE A 16 4.89 4.61 3.72
CA ILE A 16 3.76 4.16 4.55
C ILE A 16 2.50 4.56 3.80
N VAL A 17 1.67 3.55 3.51
CA VAL A 17 0.48 3.70 2.68
C VAL A 17 -0.75 3.18 3.42
N LYS A 18 -1.89 3.82 3.19
CA LYS A 18 -3.23 3.34 3.55
C LYS A 18 -3.90 2.85 2.27
N ILE A 19 -4.22 1.56 2.22
CA ILE A 19 -4.86 0.93 1.07
C ILE A 19 -6.31 0.67 1.44
N HIS A 20 -7.22 1.25 0.66
CA HIS A 20 -8.66 1.04 0.78
C HIS A 20 -9.03 -0.15 -0.11
N GLN A 21 -9.29 -1.30 0.51
CA GLN A 21 -9.64 -2.53 -0.18
C GLN A 21 -11.16 -2.75 -0.12
N LYS A 22 -11.80 -2.91 -1.28
CA LYS A 22 -13.19 -3.35 -1.38
C LYS A 22 -13.26 -4.85 -1.08
N ILE A 23 -14.08 -5.22 -0.12
CA ILE A 23 -14.36 -6.61 0.23
C ILE A 23 -15.84 -6.84 -0.02
N LYS A 24 -16.14 -7.82 -0.87
CA LYS A 24 -17.49 -8.33 -1.07
C LYS A 24 -17.72 -9.46 -0.07
N GLU A 25 -18.75 -9.33 0.75
CA GLU A 25 -19.15 -10.34 1.72
C GLU A 25 -20.59 -10.76 1.42
N MET A 26 -20.84 -12.07 1.42
CA MET A 26 -22.19 -12.63 1.35
C MET A 26 -22.70 -12.81 2.78
N ASN A 27 -23.87 -12.25 3.09
CA ASN A 27 -24.49 -12.46 4.40
C ASN A 27 -25.22 -13.82 4.46
N THR A 28 -25.64 -14.23 5.66
CA THR A 28 -26.39 -15.47 5.89
C THR A 28 -27.74 -15.54 5.17
N LYS A 29 -28.21 -14.42 4.58
CA LYS A 29 -29.44 -14.32 3.78
C LYS A 29 -29.16 -14.31 2.26
N GLY A 30 -27.91 -14.48 1.83
CA GLY A 30 -27.53 -14.52 0.42
C GLY A 30 -27.40 -13.15 -0.26
N GLU A 31 -27.43 -12.05 0.49
CA GLU A 31 -27.27 -10.70 -0.06
C GLU A 31 -25.79 -10.31 -0.13
N GLU A 32 -25.37 -9.69 -1.25
CA GLU A 32 -24.03 -9.14 -1.42
C GLU A 32 -23.90 -7.79 -0.71
N LYS A 33 -22.97 -7.69 0.24
CA LYS A 33 -22.58 -6.43 0.88
C LYS A 33 -21.14 -6.08 0.52
N GLU A 34 -20.92 -4.82 0.15
CA GLU A 34 -19.58 -4.28 -0.05
C GLU A 34 -19.15 -3.49 1.18
N ARG A 35 -17.92 -3.74 1.66
CA ARG A 35 -17.29 -2.93 2.70
C ARG A 35 -15.87 -2.51 2.28
N ILE A 36 -15.44 -1.36 2.76
CA ILE A 36 -14.06 -0.89 2.57
C ILE A 36 -13.25 -1.26 3.81
N GLN A 37 -12.25 -2.13 3.65
CA GLN A 37 -11.25 -2.41 4.67
C GLN A 37 -9.99 -1.59 4.39
N ILE A 38 -9.52 -0.89 5.42
CA ILE A 38 -8.29 -0.09 5.32
C ILE A 38 -7.11 -0.92 5.82
N PHE A 39 -6.09 -1.07 4.99
CA PHE A 39 -4.82 -1.69 5.36
C PHE A 39 -3.71 -0.64 5.35
N GLU A 40 -3.27 -0.23 6.53
CA GLU A 40 -2.13 0.68 6.71
C GLU A 40 -0.85 -0.11 6.95
N GLY A 41 0.20 0.15 6.17
CA GLY A 41 1.49 -0.48 6.39
C GLY A 41 2.62 0.10 5.57
N THR A 42 3.80 -0.48 5.73
CA THR A 42 5.01 -0.06 5.01
C THR A 42 5.16 -0.86 3.73
N VAL A 43 5.39 -0.17 2.61
CA VAL A 43 5.76 -0.80 1.34
C VAL A 43 7.17 -1.37 1.47
N ILE A 44 7.28 -2.70 1.42
CA ILE A 44 8.57 -3.41 1.51
C ILE A 44 9.18 -3.70 0.15
N ALA A 45 8.34 -3.75 -0.89
CA ALA A 45 8.75 -3.98 -2.27
C ALA A 45 7.71 -3.34 -3.20
N ALA A 46 8.18 -2.79 -4.31
CA ALA A 46 7.35 -2.35 -5.43
C ALA A 46 7.93 -2.96 -6.71
N LYS A 47 7.07 -3.47 -7.60
CA LYS A 47 7.46 -4.12 -8.85
C LYS A 47 6.73 -3.51 -10.03
N HIS A 48 7.36 -3.56 -11.20
CA HIS A 48 6.82 -3.13 -12.51
C HIS A 48 6.40 -1.65 -12.62
N GLY A 49 6.70 -0.81 -11.62
CA GLY A 49 6.64 0.65 -11.73
C GLY A 49 5.27 1.18 -12.20
N LYS A 50 5.19 1.61 -13.47
CA LYS A 50 3.99 2.18 -14.11
C LYS A 50 3.26 1.19 -15.04
N GLU A 51 3.74 -0.04 -15.17
CA GLU A 51 3.12 -1.05 -16.03
C GLU A 51 1.78 -1.51 -15.45
N ALA A 52 0.90 -2.05 -16.28
CA ALA A 52 -0.40 -2.56 -15.83
C ALA A 52 -0.27 -3.67 -14.76
N GLY A 53 0.82 -4.45 -14.79
CA GLY A 53 1.15 -5.48 -13.82
C GLY A 53 1.81 -4.96 -12.53
N ALA A 54 1.84 -3.65 -12.30
CA ALA A 54 2.51 -3.06 -11.15
C ALA A 54 1.87 -3.47 -9.82
N THR A 55 2.72 -3.95 -8.92
CA THR A 55 2.33 -4.47 -7.61
C THR A 55 3.18 -3.87 -6.50
N ILE A 56 2.55 -3.68 -5.35
CA ILE A 56 3.23 -3.31 -4.10
C ILE A 56 3.01 -4.38 -3.05
N THR A 57 4.05 -4.67 -2.29
CA THR A 57 3.95 -5.53 -1.10
C THR A 57 3.98 -4.65 0.13
N VAL A 58 2.93 -4.71 0.94
CA VAL A 58 2.76 -3.90 2.14
C VAL A 58 2.79 -4.80 3.36
N ARG A 59 3.56 -4.40 4.37
CA ARG A 59 3.74 -5.11 5.63
C ARG A 59 3.23 -4.27 6.80
N LYS A 60 2.49 -4.92 7.71
CA LYS A 60 2.03 -4.36 8.98
C LYS A 60 2.23 -5.40 10.09
N MET A 61 2.51 -4.95 11.31
CA MET A 61 2.31 -5.77 12.51
C MET A 61 0.87 -5.57 12.98
N SER A 62 0.08 -6.64 12.98
CA SER A 62 -1.30 -6.65 13.48
C SER A 62 -1.36 -7.64 14.65
N GLU A 63 -1.69 -7.16 15.85
CA GLU A 63 -1.87 -8.03 17.03
C GLU A 63 -0.69 -8.99 17.29
N GLY A 64 0.54 -8.49 17.11
CA GLY A 64 1.76 -9.31 17.28
C GLY A 64 2.10 -10.23 16.10
N VAL A 65 1.23 -10.35 15.09
CA VAL A 65 1.45 -11.12 13.88
C VAL A 65 1.89 -10.20 12.73
N GLY A 66 2.96 -10.57 12.04
CA GLY A 66 3.42 -9.86 10.85
C GLY A 66 2.58 -10.21 9.63
N VAL A 67 1.71 -9.31 9.20
CA VAL A 67 0.85 -9.49 8.03
C VAL A 67 1.47 -8.80 6.83
N GLU A 68 1.55 -9.54 5.72
CA GLU A 68 1.96 -9.01 4.42
C GLU A 68 0.86 -9.24 3.40
N LYS A 69 0.56 -8.19 2.63
CA LYS A 69 -0.39 -8.26 1.52
C LYS A 69 0.26 -7.70 0.26
N ILE A 70 -0.01 -8.35 -0.87
CA ILE A 70 0.40 -7.90 -2.19
C ILE A 70 -0.81 -7.28 -2.87
N TYR A 71 -0.67 -6.05 -3.34
CA TYR A 71 -1.73 -5.30 -3.98
C TYR A 71 -1.31 -4.93 -5.41
N PRO A 72 -2.10 -5.33 -6.42
CA PRO A 72 -1.97 -4.76 -7.77
C PRO A 72 -2.53 -3.33 -7.77
N ILE A 73 -1.73 -2.38 -8.27
CA ILE A 73 -2.04 -0.94 -8.20
C ILE A 73 -3.30 -0.60 -9.03
N HIS A 74 -3.46 -1.27 -10.16
CA HIS A 74 -4.55 -1.05 -11.11
C HIS A 74 -5.74 -1.98 -10.89
N SER A 75 -5.78 -2.74 -9.77
CA SER A 75 -6.90 -3.63 -9.50
C SER A 75 -8.18 -2.86 -9.11
N PRO A 76 -9.37 -3.26 -9.60
CA PRO A 76 -10.64 -2.67 -9.18
C PRO A 76 -11.00 -2.98 -7.72
N VAL A 77 -10.34 -3.98 -7.12
CA VAL A 77 -10.49 -4.32 -5.69
C VAL A 77 -9.85 -3.26 -4.79
N VAL A 78 -8.89 -2.49 -5.32
CA VAL A 78 -8.27 -1.38 -4.60
C VAL A 78 -9.01 -0.11 -4.99
N ASP A 79 -9.72 0.48 -4.04
CA ASP A 79 -10.43 1.74 -4.25
C ASP A 79 -9.44 2.90 -4.38
N LYS A 80 -8.64 3.09 -3.34
CA LYS A 80 -7.66 4.17 -3.22
C LYS A 80 -6.42 3.72 -2.47
N ILE A 81 -5.28 4.30 -2.83
CA ILE A 81 -4.02 4.17 -2.09
C ILE A 81 -3.58 5.58 -1.68
N GLU A 82 -3.48 5.81 -0.38
CA GLU A 82 -3.03 7.08 0.17
C GLU A 82 -1.61 6.94 0.72
N VAL A 83 -0.72 7.83 0.30
CA VAL A 83 0.63 7.92 0.87
C VAL A 83 0.56 8.77 2.13
N VAL A 84 0.86 8.17 3.29
CA VAL A 84 0.89 8.86 4.57
C VAL A 84 2.22 9.59 4.76
N ARG A 85 3.34 8.88 4.56
CA ARG A 85 4.70 9.42 4.70
C ARG A 85 5.74 8.53 4.03
N GLN A 86 6.96 9.03 3.89
CA GLN A 86 8.09 8.32 3.27
C GLN A 86 9.25 8.16 4.25
N LEU A 87 9.66 6.92 4.49
CA LEU A 87 10.86 6.60 5.25
C LEU A 87 12.11 6.60 4.36
N VAL A 88 13.23 7.05 4.93
CA VAL A 88 14.54 7.00 4.28
C VAL A 88 15.03 5.56 4.29
N VAL A 89 15.06 4.95 3.11
CA VAL A 89 15.54 3.58 2.90
C VAL A 89 16.62 3.55 1.83
N ARG A 90 17.56 2.61 1.99
CA ARG A 90 18.70 2.44 1.06
C ARG A 90 18.57 1.23 0.15
N ARG A 91 17.60 0.35 0.41
CA ARG A 91 17.41 -0.92 -0.30
C ARG A 91 16.09 -0.89 -1.06
N ALA A 92 16.07 -1.48 -2.26
CA ALA A 92 14.86 -1.65 -3.06
C ALA A 92 13.89 -2.71 -2.49
N LYS A 93 14.38 -3.63 -1.65
CA LYS A 93 13.56 -4.61 -0.93
C LYS A 93 13.88 -4.59 0.55
N LEU A 94 12.88 -4.33 1.38
CA LEU A 94 13.00 -4.18 2.83
C LEU A 94 12.74 -5.50 3.57
N GLY A 95 13.31 -6.59 3.08
CA GLY A 95 13.15 -7.93 3.68
C GLY A 95 13.61 -8.01 5.14
N PHE A 96 14.52 -7.11 5.55
CA PHE A 96 14.99 -7.01 6.93
C PHE A 96 13.87 -6.64 7.92
N LEU A 97 12.77 -6.03 7.48
CA LEU A 97 11.60 -5.73 8.32
C LEU A 97 10.81 -6.98 8.73
N ARG A 98 11.14 -8.14 8.17
CA ARG A 98 10.57 -9.44 8.56
C ARG A 98 11.20 -9.99 9.83
N ASN A 99 12.43 -9.59 10.13
CA ASN A 99 13.13 -10.06 11.31
C ASN A 99 12.56 -9.36 12.57
N LYS A 100 12.12 -10.14 13.56
CA LYS A 100 11.59 -9.66 14.84
C LYS A 100 12.63 -8.89 15.65
N ASP A 101 13.92 -9.17 15.44
CA ASP A 101 15.03 -8.52 16.13
C ASP A 101 15.43 -7.19 15.49
N PHE A 102 14.84 -6.83 14.35
CA PHE A 102 15.10 -5.56 13.71
C PHE A 102 14.43 -4.42 14.49
N LYS A 103 15.20 -3.75 15.34
CA LYS A 103 14.75 -2.61 16.18
C LYS A 103 15.15 -1.24 15.65
N ARG A 104 15.76 -1.16 14.46
CA ARG A 104 16.30 0.12 13.96
C ARG A 104 15.17 1.05 13.53
N LYS A 105 15.08 2.20 14.18
CA LYS A 105 14.16 3.28 13.80
C LYS A 105 14.60 3.86 12.44
N MET A 106 13.70 3.84 11.47
CA MET A 106 13.88 4.51 10.19
C MET A 106 13.52 5.99 10.35
N LYS A 107 14.26 6.87 9.65
CA LYS A 107 14.01 8.31 9.68
C LYS A 107 12.97 8.66 8.63
N ASP A 108 12.08 9.58 8.95
CA ASP A 108 11.20 10.20 7.95
C ASP A 108 12.04 11.04 6.97
N THR A 109 11.63 11.07 5.72
CA THR A 109 12.25 11.91 4.69
C THR A 109 11.80 13.35 4.94
N LYS A 110 12.75 14.29 5.04
CA LYS A 110 12.46 15.73 5.22
C LYS A 110 11.75 16.40 4.02
N LYS A 111 11.54 15.66 2.93
CA LYS A 111 10.75 16.14 1.79
C LYS A 111 9.29 15.97 2.15
N GLU A 112 8.59 17.08 2.33
CA GLU A 112 7.13 17.10 2.20
C GLU A 112 6.78 16.33 0.92
N VAL A 113 5.91 15.34 1.05
CA VAL A 113 5.35 14.66 -0.12
C VAL A 113 4.52 15.72 -0.83
N LYS A 114 5.14 16.43 -1.78
CA LYS A 114 4.42 17.27 -2.72
C LYS A 114 3.41 16.36 -3.39
N LYS A 115 2.13 16.53 -3.05
CA LYS A 115 1.04 16.05 -3.89
C LYS A 115 1.24 16.79 -5.22
N GLU A 116 1.93 16.17 -6.18
CA GLU A 116 1.89 16.64 -7.56
C GLU A 116 0.50 16.32 -8.10
N VAL A 117 -0.47 17.14 -7.71
CA VAL A 117 -1.72 17.30 -8.44
C VAL A 117 -1.38 18.30 -9.54
N LYS A 118 -1.09 17.81 -10.74
CA LYS A 118 -1.02 18.67 -11.92
C LYS A 118 -2.37 18.57 -12.63
N LYS A 119 -3.06 19.71 -12.58
CA LYS A 119 -4.34 20.10 -13.17
C LYS A 119 -4.60 19.51 -14.56
#